data_AF-A0AAV2HS16-F1
#
_entry.id   AF-A0AAV2HS16-F1
#
_cell.length_a   1.000
_cell.length_b   1.000
_cell.length_c   1.000
_cell.angle_alpha   90.00
_cell.angle_beta   90.00
_cell.angle_gamma   90.00
#
_symmetry.space_group_name_H-M   'P 1'
#
loop_
_entity.id
_entity.type
_entity.pdbx_description
1 polymer ?
#
loop_
_entity_poly.entity_id
_entity_poly.type
_entity_poly.pdbx_seq_one_letter_code
_entity_poly.pdbx_strand_id
1 'polypeptide(L)'
;MNKTTELEVIPALGLTWSNQITCRVMLSRPKLSTASLENINPPEVTFEPTYRKLKVVFAPHIPQNEIIVYIDPNGIHGAPI
;
A
#
# COMPACT_ATOMS: atom_id res chain seq x y z
N MET A 1 -6.33 -16.45 -20.23
CA MET A 1 -6.88 -15.81 -19.01
C MET A 1 -5.77 -15.82 -17.97
N ASN A 2 -5.00 -14.74 -17.91
CA ASN A 2 -3.76 -14.70 -17.14
C ASN A 2 -4.12 -14.45 -15.67
N LYS A 3 -4.21 -15.53 -14.86
CA LYS A 3 -4.23 -15.40 -13.41
C LYS A 3 -2.86 -14.86 -12.99
N THR A 4 -2.76 -13.55 -12.82
CA THR A 4 -1.68 -12.99 -12.00
C THR A 4 -1.89 -13.60 -10.62
N THR A 5 -1.05 -14.56 -10.25
CA THR A 5 -1.01 -15.14 -8.91
C THR A 5 -0.66 -14.00 -7.95
N GLU A 6 -1.69 -13.33 -7.41
CA GLU A 6 -1.53 -12.59 -6.18
C GLU A 6 -1.06 -13.63 -5.16
N LEU A 7 0.18 -13.49 -4.69
CA LEU A 7 0.66 -14.32 -3.59
C LEU A 7 -0.34 -14.13 -2.45
N GLU A 8 -0.99 -15.21 -2.06
CA GLU A 8 -1.97 -15.19 -0.99
C GLU A 8 -1.25 -14.81 0.30
N VAL A 9 -1.52 -13.60 0.80
CA VAL A 9 -0.84 -13.06 1.98
C VAL A 9 -1.48 -13.68 3.20
N ILE A 10 -0.78 -14.65 3.78
CA ILE A 10 -1.21 -15.30 5.01
C ILE A 10 -0.83 -14.39 6.19
N PRO A 11 -1.76 -14.07 7.09
CA PRO A 11 -1.46 -13.27 8.28
C PRO A 11 -0.50 -14.02 9.21
N ALA A 12 0.51 -13.31 9.72
CA ALA A 12 1.59 -13.88 10.52
C ALA A 12 1.13 -14.52 11.86
N LEU A 13 -0.05 -14.14 12.37
CA LEU A 13 -0.60 -14.66 13.63
C LEU A 13 -1.46 -15.92 13.45
N GLY A 14 -1.57 -16.44 12.23
CA GLY A 14 -2.48 -17.54 11.92
C GLY A 14 -3.95 -17.13 11.90
N LEU A 15 -4.81 -18.01 11.41
CA LEU A 15 -6.23 -17.72 11.17
C LEU A 15 -7.00 -17.39 12.47
N THR A 16 -6.70 -18.10 13.57
CA THR A 16 -7.39 -17.93 14.85
C THR A 16 -7.24 -16.51 15.41
N TRP A 17 -6.02 -15.98 15.45
CA TRP A 17 -5.77 -14.61 15.92
C TRP A 17 -6.26 -13.56 14.92
N SER A 18 -6.21 -13.87 13.63
CA SER A 18 -6.69 -12.96 12.59
C SER A 18 -8.20 -12.67 12.69
N ASN A 19 -8.97 -13.61 13.27
CA ASN A 19 -10.41 -13.45 13.47
C ASN A 19 -10.76 -12.53 14.67
N GLN A 20 -9.79 -12.23 15.54
CA GLN A 20 -9.99 -11.30 16.66
C GLN A 20 -9.73 -9.83 16.28
N ILE A 21 -9.17 -9.59 15.10
CA ILE A 21 -8.84 -8.25 14.61
C ILE A 21 -10.01 -7.73 13.79
N THR A 22 -10.47 -6.51 14.06
CA THR A 22 -11.61 -5.89 13.37
C THR A 22 -11.25 -5.31 12.01
N CYS A 23 -9.99 -4.87 11.82
CA CYS A 23 -9.49 -4.29 10.57
C CYS A 23 -8.07 -4.78 10.24
N ARG A 24 -7.84 -5.19 9.01
CA ARG A 24 -6.51 -5.54 8.48
C ARG A 24 -6.25 -4.79 7.18
N VAL A 25 -5.16 -4.03 7.17
CA VAL A 25 -4.66 -3.32 6.00
C VAL A 25 -3.31 -3.89 5.60
N MET A 26 -3.09 -4.01 4.30
CA MET A 26 -1.85 -4.48 3.72
C MET A 26 -1.12 -3.31 3.07
N LEU A 27 0.15 -3.15 3.42
CA LEU A 27 1.08 -2.26 2.75
C LEU A 27 1.92 -3.08 1.77
N SER A 28 1.98 -2.65 0.51
CA SER A 28 2.80 -3.29 -0.53
C SER A 28 3.55 -2.27 -1.37
N ARG A 29 4.62 -2.72 -2.04
CA ARG A 29 5.28 -1.90 -3.07
C ARG A 29 4.38 -1.87 -4.32
N PRO A 30 4.20 -0.73 -4.98
CA PRO A 30 3.50 -0.69 -6.26
C PRO A 30 4.24 -1.59 -7.26
N LYS A 31 3.50 -2.38 -8.04
CA LYS A 31 4.09 -3.14 -9.15
C LYS A 31 4.56 -2.11 -10.19
N LEU A 32 5.84 -2.15 -10.53
CA LEU A 32 6.45 -1.23 -11.47
C LEU A 32 5.84 -1.44 -12.87
N SER A 33 4.79 -0.69 -13.16
CA SER A 33 4.23 -0.50 -14.49
C SER A 33 4.22 1.00 -14.73
N THR A 34 5.34 1.46 -15.28
CA THR A 34 5.46 2.60 -16.21
C THR A 34 5.03 3.99 -15.72
N ALA A 35 6.05 4.86 -15.55
CA ALA A 35 6.13 6.14 -16.27
C ALA A 35 5.33 7.38 -15.80
N SER A 36 5.06 7.55 -14.50
CA SER A 36 4.44 8.82 -14.05
C SER A 36 4.98 9.44 -12.75
N LEU A 37 5.86 8.78 -11.99
CA LEU A 37 6.44 9.39 -10.78
C LEU A 37 7.78 10.08 -11.03
N GLU A 38 8.41 9.87 -12.19
CA GLU A 38 9.69 10.50 -12.57
C GLU A 38 9.53 11.95 -13.07
N ASN A 39 8.31 12.46 -13.25
CA ASN A 39 8.06 13.84 -13.70
C ASN A 39 7.88 14.84 -12.55
N ILE A 40 8.09 14.43 -11.30
CA ILE A 40 8.15 15.37 -10.18
C ILE A 40 9.61 15.77 -10.01
N ASN A 41 10.03 16.82 -10.73
CA ASN A 41 11.37 17.41 -10.61
C ASN A 41 11.73 17.59 -9.12
N PRO A 42 12.77 16.91 -8.60
CA PRO A 42 13.21 17.20 -7.24
C PRO A 42 14.01 18.50 -7.27
N PRO A 43 13.67 19.51 -6.45
CA PRO A 43 14.65 20.53 -6.13
C PRO A 43 15.79 19.89 -5.32
N GLU A 44 16.96 20.49 -5.44
CA GLU A 44 18.24 20.03 -4.92
C GLU A 44 18.16 19.50 -3.48
N VAL A 45 18.57 18.24 -3.29
CA VAL A 45 18.79 17.56 -1.99
C VAL A 45 17.57 17.56 -1.05
N THR A 46 16.46 16.99 -1.50
CA THR A 46 15.31 16.66 -0.63
C THR A 46 15.02 15.17 -0.72
N PHE A 47 14.90 14.49 0.43
CA PHE A 47 14.56 13.06 0.52
C PHE A 47 13.49 12.66 -0.49
N GLU A 48 13.79 11.69 -1.37
CA GLU A 48 12.80 11.19 -2.32
C GLU A 48 11.67 10.44 -1.57
N PRO A 49 10.41 10.89 -1.70
CA PRO A 49 9.31 10.25 -1.01
C PRO A 49 9.09 8.82 -1.55
N THR A 50 8.95 7.88 -0.62
CA THR A 50 8.80 6.46 -0.94
C THR A 50 7.33 6.09 -1.06
N TYR A 51 6.88 5.78 -2.28
CA TYR A 51 5.49 5.41 -2.54
C TYR A 51 5.16 3.96 -2.15
N ARG A 52 3.97 3.77 -1.58
CA ARG A 52 3.42 2.46 -1.18
C ARG A 52 1.93 2.39 -1.50
N LYS A 53 1.45 1.16 -1.70
CA LYS A 53 0.03 0.85 -1.85
C LYS A 53 -0.52 0.32 -0.56
N LEU A 54 -1.56 0.97 -0.04
CA LEU A 54 -2.32 0.52 1.14
C LEU A 54 -3.65 -0.07 0.67
N LYS A 55 -3.93 -1.33 1.04
CA LYS A 55 -5.15 -2.06 0.64
C LYS A 55 -5.88 -2.59 1.87
N VAL A 56 -7.20 -2.44 1.92
CA VAL A 56 -8.04 -3.09 2.93
C VAL A 56 -8.15 -4.57 2.60
N VAL A 57 -7.65 -5.43 3.49
CA VAL A 57 -7.74 -6.90 3.35
C VAL A 57 -8.98 -7.43 4.08
N PHE A 58 -9.28 -6.87 5.25
CA PHE A 58 -10.43 -7.26 6.05
C PHE A 58 -10.95 -6.05 6.84
N ALA A 59 -12.24 -5.76 6.73
CA ALA A 59 -12.97 -4.83 7.59
C ALA A 59 -14.48 -5.07 7.41
N PRO A 60 -15.30 -5.02 8.47
CA PRO A 60 -16.74 -5.28 8.35
C PRO A 60 -17.53 -4.15 7.69
N HIS A 61 -17.05 -2.91 7.79
CA HIS A 61 -17.80 -1.71 7.37
C HIS A 61 -17.08 -0.87 6.32
N ILE A 62 -15.90 -1.30 5.87
CA ILE A 62 -15.09 -0.55 4.91
C ILE A 62 -14.96 -1.41 3.65
N PRO A 63 -15.20 -0.86 2.45
CA PRO A 63 -15.00 -1.60 1.21
C PRO A 63 -13.54 -2.03 1.06
N GLN A 64 -13.30 -3.14 0.36
CA GLN A 64 -11.95 -3.55 -0.04
C GLN A 64 -11.38 -2.60 -1.09
N ASN A 65 -10.91 -1.44 -0.65
CA ASN A 65 -10.33 -0.40 -1.48
C ASN A 65 -8.81 -0.36 -1.34
N GLU A 66 -8.15 0.31 -2.28
CA GLU A 66 -6.71 0.58 -2.26
C GLU A 66 -6.40 2.05 -2.55
N ILE A 67 -5.37 2.57 -1.88
CA ILE A 67 -4.87 3.95 -2.06
C ILE A 67 -3.35 3.96 -2.17
N ILE A 68 -2.82 5.01 -2.79
CA ILE A 68 -1.38 5.30 -2.77
C ILE A 68 -1.09 6.28 -1.64
N VAL A 69 -0.04 5.97 -0.88
CA VAL A 69 0.53 6.83 0.15
C VAL A 69 2.00 7.04 -0.17
N TYR A 70 2.57 8.15 0.30
CA TYR A 70 4.01 8.37 0.26
C TYR A 70 4.57 8.46 1.67
N ILE A 71 5.83 8.07 1.82
CA ILE A 71 6.55 8.03 3.08
C ILE A 71 7.78 8.91 2.96
N ASP A 72 7.93 9.84 3.88
CA ASP A 72 9.06 10.76 3.99
C ASP A 72 9.59 10.79 5.44
N PRO A 73 10.61 11.61 5.76
CA PRO A 73 11.11 11.72 7.13
C PRO A 73 10.07 12.20 8.18
N ASN A 74 8.96 12.79 7.76
CA ASN A 74 7.87 13.25 8.62
C ASN A 74 6.77 12.19 8.82
N GLY A 75 6.79 11.10 8.07
CA GLY A 75 5.87 9.97 8.25
C GLY A 75 5.13 9.57 6.97
N ILE A 76 3.88 9.14 7.12
CA ILE A 76 3.02 8.65 6.04
C ILE A 76 2.00 9.73 5.68
N HIS A 77 1.87 9.99 4.40
CA HIS A 77 0.97 11.00 3.86
C HIS A 77 0.09 10.43 2.75
N GLY A 78 -1.09 11.03 2.54
CA GLY A 78 -1.90 10.75 1.37
C GLY A 78 -1.20 11.23 0.12
N ALA A 79 -1.22 10.44 -0.96
CA ALA A 79 -0.75 10.94 -2.25
C ALA A 79 -1.66 12.09 -2.72
N PRO A 80 -1.10 13.20 -3.24
CA PRO A 80 -1.90 14.20 -3.92
C PRO A 80 -2.63 13.55 -5.10
N ILE A 81 -3.93 13.80 -5.21
CA ILE A 81 -4.84 13.28 -6.24
C ILE A 81 -4.82 14.22 -7.44
#